data_AF-A0A498G091-F1
#
_entry.id   AF-A0A498G091-F1
#
_cell.length_a   1.000
_cell.length_b   1.000
_cell.length_c   1.000
_cell.angle_alpha   90.00
_cell.angle_beta   90.00
_cell.angle_gamma   90.00
#
_symmetry.space_group_name_H-M   'P 1'
#
loop_
_entity.id
_entity.type
_entity.pdbx_description
1 polymer ?
#
loop_
_entity_poly.entity_id
_entity_poly.type
_entity_poly.pdbx_seq_one_letter_code
_entity_poly.pdbx_strand_id
1 'polypeptide(L)'
;TYVGPSRLGFDFRNQPAFGASAEGSDGPVAVTGTLRAVSTEEWEPVWGAYDEVEAEYNAISVGLADAAADGSPAEDGRTATLPVRVFDDGIGFRTVLREEFASNSEKAVIDAENTGVDFADDYDAWWIANAVTNPRFEQEYAETPLSEIPSGTRSTRP
;
A
#
# COMPACT_ATOMS: atom_id res chain seq x y z
N THR A 1 -18.08 8.19 -6.06
CA THR A 1 -16.87 7.38 -5.85
C THR A 1 -15.70 8.20 -6.29
N TYR A 2 -14.68 8.38 -5.44
CA TYR A 2 -13.46 9.14 -5.77
C TYR A 2 -12.30 8.22 -6.22
N VAL A 3 -12.34 6.96 -5.79
CA VAL A 3 -11.35 5.94 -6.12
C VAL A 3 -12.10 4.67 -6.55
N GLY A 4 -11.77 4.15 -7.73
CA GLY A 4 -12.26 2.89 -8.28
C GLY A 4 -11.57 1.66 -7.69
N PRO A 5 -11.94 0.45 -8.13
CA PRO A 5 -11.29 -0.79 -7.70
C PRO A 5 -9.78 -0.74 -7.93
N SER A 6 -9.03 -0.64 -6.84
CA SER A 6 -7.57 -0.51 -6.87
C SER A 6 -6.90 -1.81 -6.46
N ARG A 7 -5.81 -2.14 -7.15
CA ARG A 7 -5.07 -3.39 -6.93
C ARG A 7 -4.02 -3.21 -5.83
N LEU A 8 -3.67 -4.29 -5.15
CA LEU A 8 -2.60 -4.34 -4.15
C LEU A 8 -1.68 -5.52 -4.45
N GLY A 9 -0.37 -5.34 -4.32
CA GLY A 9 0.57 -6.44 -4.47
C GLY A 9 2.02 -6.03 -4.46
N PHE A 10 2.88 -7.03 -4.54
CA PHE A 10 4.32 -6.89 -4.43
C PHE A 10 5.02 -7.83 -5.40
N ASP A 11 6.04 -7.31 -6.07
CA ASP A 11 7.03 -8.10 -6.79
C ASP A 11 8.27 -8.30 -5.92
N PHE A 12 8.87 -9.48 -5.99
CA PHE A 12 10.04 -9.84 -5.21
C PHE A 12 11.16 -10.36 -6.10
N ARG A 13 12.41 -10.07 -5.72
CA ARG A 13 13.59 -10.56 -6.45
C ARG A 13 13.87 -12.05 -6.24
N ASN A 14 13.43 -12.59 -5.12
CA ASN A 14 13.84 -13.91 -4.63
C ASN A 14 12.68 -14.87 -4.38
N GLN A 15 11.47 -14.50 -4.77
CA GLN A 15 10.26 -15.33 -4.66
C GLN A 15 9.20 -14.82 -5.65
N PRO A 16 8.14 -15.60 -5.94
CA PRO A 16 7.04 -15.14 -6.79
C PRO A 16 6.33 -13.89 -6.24
N ALA A 17 5.60 -13.17 -7.09
CA ALA A 17 4.76 -12.04 -6.69
C ALA A 17 3.69 -12.46 -5.64
N PHE A 18 3.17 -11.50 -4.90
CA PHE A 18 2.05 -11.69 -3.98
C PHE A 18 1.00 -10.60 -4.25
N GLY A 19 -0.14 -10.98 -4.84
CA GLY A 19 -1.13 -10.04 -5.35
C GLY A 19 -0.72 -9.45 -6.70
N ALA A 20 -1.05 -8.19 -6.94
CA ALA A 20 -0.74 -7.50 -8.19
C ALA A 20 0.76 -7.44 -8.51
N SER A 21 1.09 -7.74 -9.77
CA SER A 21 2.43 -7.62 -10.35
C SER A 21 2.44 -6.60 -11.48
N ALA A 22 3.52 -5.82 -11.60
CA ALA A 22 3.75 -4.92 -12.74
C ALA A 22 4.68 -5.55 -13.81
N GLU A 23 5.60 -6.43 -13.38
CA GLU A 23 6.65 -7.01 -14.23
C GLU A 23 6.36 -8.47 -14.65
N GLY A 24 5.23 -9.05 -14.21
CA GLY A 24 4.90 -10.45 -14.45
C GLY A 24 3.42 -10.81 -14.24
N SER A 25 3.17 -12.09 -13.94
CA SER A 25 1.84 -12.56 -13.58
C SER A 25 1.55 -12.25 -12.11
N ASP A 26 0.30 -11.92 -11.82
CA ASP A 26 -0.17 -11.74 -10.45
C ASP A 26 0.08 -12.97 -9.58
N GLY A 27 0.50 -12.73 -8.35
CA GLY A 27 0.56 -13.74 -7.31
C GLY A 27 -0.86 -14.08 -6.83
N PRO A 28 -1.28 -15.35 -6.88
CA PRO A 28 -2.62 -15.74 -6.47
C PRO A 28 -2.76 -15.57 -4.95
N VAL A 29 -3.78 -14.84 -4.51
CA VAL A 29 -4.03 -14.53 -3.09
C VAL A 29 -5.44 -14.94 -2.70
N ALA A 30 -5.58 -15.60 -1.56
CA ALA A 30 -6.84 -15.96 -0.93
C ALA A 30 -7.02 -15.19 0.38
N VAL A 31 -8.27 -14.80 0.67
CA VAL A 31 -8.64 -14.24 1.98
C VAL A 31 -8.83 -15.38 2.97
N THR A 32 -8.11 -15.34 4.09
CA THR A 32 -8.20 -16.36 5.15
C THR A 32 -9.21 -15.99 6.24
N GLY A 33 -9.59 -14.72 6.32
CA GLY A 33 -10.57 -14.23 7.29
C GLY A 33 -10.50 -12.72 7.48
N THR A 34 -11.42 -12.20 8.30
CA THR A 34 -11.41 -10.78 8.67
C THR A 34 -11.71 -10.60 10.16
N LEU A 35 -11.08 -9.61 10.77
CA LEU A 35 -11.34 -9.17 12.14
C LEU A 35 -11.72 -7.69 12.11
N ARG A 36 -12.82 -7.31 12.78
CA ARG A 36 -13.29 -5.93 12.85
C ARG A 36 -13.12 -5.36 14.25
N ALA A 37 -12.84 -4.08 14.35
CA ALA A 37 -12.75 -3.34 15.60
C ALA A 37 -13.22 -1.90 15.42
N VAL A 38 -13.55 -1.25 16.53
CA VAL A 38 -13.74 0.19 16.65
C VAL A 38 -12.88 0.64 17.82
N SER A 39 -12.14 1.74 17.66
CA SER A 39 -11.25 2.24 18.71
C SER A 39 -11.09 3.74 18.60
N THR A 40 -10.69 4.34 19.72
CA THR A 40 -10.19 5.70 19.81
C THR A 40 -8.72 5.62 20.24
N GLU A 41 -7.83 6.33 19.55
CA GLU A 41 -6.43 6.52 19.95
C GLU A 41 -6.23 7.95 20.45
N GLU A 42 -5.66 8.12 21.63
CA GLU A 42 -5.42 9.41 22.28
C GLU A 42 -3.96 9.52 22.72
N TRP A 43 -3.33 10.67 22.50
CA TRP A 43 -2.00 10.97 23.05
C TRP A 43 -1.74 12.47 23.18
N GLU A 44 -0.90 12.84 24.15
CA GLU A 44 -0.39 14.20 24.35
C GLU A 44 1.00 14.33 23.70
N PRO A 45 1.17 15.12 22.62
CA PRO A 45 2.48 15.36 22.03
C PRO A 45 3.41 16.09 23.00
N VAL A 46 4.70 15.73 23.03
CA VAL A 46 5.71 16.45 23.82
C VAL A 46 5.82 17.93 23.37
N TRP A 47 5.59 18.18 22.09
CA TRP A 47 5.49 19.49 21.46
C TRP A 47 4.67 19.33 20.18
N GLY A 48 3.92 20.37 19.78
CA GLY A 48 3.07 20.31 18.60
C GLY A 48 2.15 21.51 18.48
N ALA A 49 1.30 21.50 17.45
CA ALA A 49 0.25 22.50 17.27
C ALA A 49 -0.96 22.27 18.18
N TYR A 50 -1.05 21.09 18.80
CA TYR A 50 -2.15 20.65 19.65
C TYR A 50 -1.60 20.12 20.96
N ASP A 51 -2.33 20.36 22.05
CA ASP A 51 -2.00 19.83 23.38
C ASP A 51 -2.37 18.34 23.51
N GLU A 52 -3.39 17.90 22.79
CA GLU A 52 -3.87 16.51 22.73
C GLU A 52 -4.29 16.17 21.30
N VAL A 53 -4.08 14.91 20.91
CA VAL A 53 -4.57 14.36 19.65
C VAL A 53 -5.44 13.15 19.95
N GLU A 54 -6.64 13.12 19.37
CA GLU A 54 -7.59 12.03 19.45
C GLU A 54 -7.97 11.59 18.03
N ALA A 55 -8.09 10.28 17.82
CA ALA A 55 -8.51 9.71 16.55
C ALA A 55 -9.45 8.52 16.76
N GLU A 56 -10.73 8.72 16.47
CA GLU A 56 -11.72 7.64 16.38
C GLU A 56 -11.64 6.96 15.01
N TYR A 57 -11.66 5.62 14.99
CA TYR A 57 -11.67 4.87 13.73
C TYR A 57 -12.39 3.53 13.81
N ASN A 58 -12.91 3.13 12.65
CA ASN A 58 -13.32 1.76 12.37
C ASN A 58 -12.15 1.02 11.73
N ALA A 59 -11.87 -0.21 12.17
CA ALA A 59 -10.78 -1.02 11.64
C ALA A 59 -11.27 -2.37 11.12
N ILE A 60 -10.61 -2.84 10.06
CA ILE A 60 -10.68 -4.23 9.59
C ILE A 60 -9.27 -4.75 9.32
N SER A 61 -8.96 -5.93 9.86
CA SER A 61 -7.75 -6.68 9.53
C SER A 61 -8.14 -7.84 8.62
N VAL A 62 -7.66 -7.82 7.38
CA VAL A 62 -7.88 -8.90 6.41
C VAL A 62 -6.68 -9.84 6.44
N GLY A 63 -6.91 -11.12 6.72
CA GLY A 63 -5.89 -12.16 6.58
C GLY A 63 -5.76 -12.59 5.12
N LEU A 64 -4.52 -12.71 4.64
CA LEU A 64 -4.20 -13.06 3.26
C LEU A 64 -3.23 -14.24 3.25
N ALA A 65 -3.37 -15.14 2.28
CA ALA A 65 -2.43 -16.22 2.02
C ALA A 65 -2.24 -16.43 0.52
N ASP A 66 -1.13 -17.06 0.11
CA ASP A 66 -1.04 -17.61 -1.24
C ASP A 66 -2.23 -18.54 -1.50
N ALA A 67 -2.80 -18.49 -2.71
CA ALA A 67 -3.93 -19.35 -3.07
C ALA A 67 -3.49 -20.61 -3.82
N ALA A 68 -4.18 -21.71 -3.55
CA ALA A 68 -4.12 -22.94 -4.34
C ALA A 68 -4.90 -22.79 -5.67
N ALA A 69 -4.82 -23.79 -6.54
CA ALA A 69 -5.43 -23.75 -7.87
C ALA A 69 -6.97 -23.61 -7.86
N ASP A 70 -7.62 -23.99 -6.76
CA ASP A 70 -9.07 -23.85 -6.55
C ASP A 70 -9.45 -22.53 -5.86
N GLY A 71 -8.47 -21.66 -5.59
CA GLY A 71 -8.65 -20.36 -4.94
C GLY A 71 -8.72 -20.41 -3.42
N SER A 72 -8.57 -21.58 -2.78
CA SER A 72 -8.47 -21.66 -1.32
C SER A 72 -7.09 -21.22 -0.83
N PRO A 73 -6.92 -20.84 0.44
CA PRO A 73 -5.60 -20.67 1.04
C PRO A 73 -4.75 -21.95 0.86
N ALA A 74 -3.50 -21.80 0.41
CA ALA A 74 -2.55 -22.89 0.36
C ALA A 74 -2.05 -23.25 1.77
N GLU A 75 -1.95 -24.54 2.10
CA GLU A 75 -1.59 -24.99 3.46
C GLU A 75 -0.18 -24.50 3.90
N ASP A 76 0.78 -24.49 2.98
CA ASP A 76 2.16 -24.02 3.22
C ASP A 76 2.48 -22.72 2.47
N GLY A 77 1.44 -21.92 2.19
CA GLY A 77 1.56 -20.63 1.51
C GLY A 77 2.11 -19.51 2.41
N ARG A 78 2.68 -18.47 1.80
CA ARG A 78 3.04 -17.25 2.53
C ARG A 78 1.78 -16.58 3.06
N THR A 79 1.88 -15.93 4.22
CA THR A 79 0.74 -15.26 4.84
C THR A 79 1.04 -13.81 5.17
N ALA A 80 0.06 -12.94 4.92
CA ALA A 80 0.14 -11.52 5.20
C ALA A 80 -1.13 -11.04 5.91
N THR A 81 -1.10 -9.82 6.44
CA THR A 81 -2.28 -9.14 6.95
C THR A 81 -2.39 -7.76 6.33
N LEU A 82 -3.60 -7.36 5.95
CA LEU A 82 -3.92 -6.01 5.51
C LEU A 82 -4.81 -5.33 6.55
N PRO A 83 -4.24 -4.62 7.55
CA PRO A 83 -5.00 -3.72 8.40
C PRO A 83 -5.42 -2.47 7.62
N VAL A 84 -6.69 -2.12 7.76
CA VAL A 84 -7.32 -0.92 7.23
C VAL A 84 -7.98 -0.20 8.39
N ARG A 85 -7.77 1.12 8.49
CA ARG A 85 -8.45 2.03 9.41
C ARG A 85 -9.19 3.09 8.60
N VAL A 86 -10.43 3.36 8.98
CA VAL A 86 -11.30 4.35 8.36
C VAL A 86 -11.69 5.36 9.44
N PHE A 87 -11.32 6.60 9.18
CA PHE A 87 -11.59 7.79 9.97
C PHE A 87 -12.67 8.62 9.26
N ASP A 88 -13.21 9.63 9.93
CA ASP A 88 -14.20 10.53 9.32
C ASP A 88 -13.63 11.35 8.15
N ASP A 89 -12.31 11.58 8.15
CA ASP A 89 -11.58 12.42 7.19
C ASP A 89 -10.60 11.63 6.30
N GLY A 90 -10.54 10.30 6.42
CA GLY A 90 -9.60 9.53 5.62
C GLY A 90 -9.58 8.03 5.84
N ILE A 91 -8.74 7.37 5.05
CA ILE A 91 -8.47 5.94 5.13
C ILE A 91 -6.95 5.71 5.16
N GLY A 92 -6.52 4.82 6.04
CA GLY A 92 -5.14 4.36 6.10
C GLY A 92 -5.09 2.84 6.06
N PHE A 93 -4.17 2.28 5.30
CA PHE A 93 -3.91 0.84 5.29
C PHE A 93 -2.42 0.54 5.14
N ARG A 94 -2.03 -0.67 5.50
CA ARG A 94 -0.67 -1.17 5.30
C ARG A 94 -0.70 -2.68 5.07
N THR A 95 0.24 -3.20 4.30
CA THR A 95 0.46 -4.64 4.24
C THR A 95 1.51 -5.04 5.27
N VAL A 96 1.17 -5.99 6.14
CA VAL A 96 2.07 -6.54 7.17
C VAL A 96 2.64 -7.85 6.65
N LEU A 97 3.91 -7.82 6.24
CA LEU A 97 4.70 -9.00 5.90
C LEU A 97 5.55 -9.37 7.12
N ARG A 98 5.26 -10.51 7.76
CA ARG A 98 6.01 -10.99 8.93
C ARG A 98 7.30 -11.70 8.51
N GLU A 99 8.13 -12.07 9.49
CA GLU A 99 9.42 -12.75 9.23
C GLU A 99 9.23 -14.05 8.43
N GLU A 100 8.15 -14.79 8.72
CA GLU A 100 7.74 -16.02 8.03
C GLU A 100 7.17 -15.82 6.62
N PHE A 101 7.00 -14.58 6.15
CA PHE A 101 6.47 -14.31 4.81
C PHE A 101 7.44 -14.75 3.69
N ALA A 102 8.73 -14.85 3.99
CA ALA A 102 9.73 -15.26 3.03
C ALA A 102 9.55 -16.75 2.70
N SER A 103 9.12 -17.07 1.47
CA SER A 103 9.03 -18.45 1.02
C SER A 103 10.42 -18.96 0.71
N ASN A 104 10.86 -20.02 1.41
CA ASN A 104 12.12 -20.72 1.15
C ASN A 104 13.38 -19.83 1.13
N SER A 105 13.31 -18.62 1.69
CA SER A 105 14.41 -17.64 1.74
C SER A 105 14.47 -17.04 3.14
N GLU A 106 15.66 -16.68 3.61
CA GLU A 106 15.82 -16.13 4.97
C GLU A 106 15.07 -14.79 5.16
N LYS A 107 14.84 -14.04 4.06
CA LYS A 107 14.15 -12.74 4.02
C LYS A 107 13.51 -12.49 2.65
N ALA A 108 12.36 -11.81 2.62
CA ALA A 108 11.76 -11.33 1.37
C ALA A 108 12.48 -10.08 0.86
N VAL A 109 12.86 -10.05 -0.43
CA VAL A 109 13.51 -8.90 -1.08
C VAL A 109 12.51 -8.26 -2.03
N ILE A 110 11.83 -7.20 -1.58
CA ILE A 110 10.87 -6.45 -2.39
C ILE A 110 11.59 -5.76 -3.54
N ASP A 111 11.07 -5.94 -4.75
CA ASP A 111 11.51 -5.23 -5.94
C ASP A 111 10.58 -4.07 -6.28
N ALA A 112 9.26 -4.29 -6.22
CA ALA A 112 8.24 -3.27 -6.42
C ALA A 112 7.05 -3.48 -5.48
N GLU A 113 6.44 -2.37 -5.08
CA GLU A 113 5.10 -2.34 -4.49
C GLU A 113 4.12 -1.83 -5.54
N ASN A 114 3.10 -2.62 -5.84
CA ASN A 114 2.11 -2.39 -6.90
C ASN A 114 0.76 -1.95 -6.31
N THR A 115 0.80 -1.12 -5.26
CA THR A 115 -0.38 -0.50 -4.66
C THR A 115 -0.96 0.56 -5.60
N GLY A 116 -2.17 0.33 -6.10
CA GLY A 116 -2.88 1.25 -6.97
C GLY A 116 -3.75 2.24 -6.19
N VAL A 117 -3.95 3.42 -6.79
CA VAL A 117 -5.02 4.36 -6.45
C VAL A 117 -5.65 4.79 -7.76
N ASP A 118 -6.74 4.13 -8.14
CA ASP A 118 -7.46 4.36 -9.39
C ASP A 118 -8.43 5.54 -9.21
N PHE A 119 -7.97 6.77 -9.47
CA PHE A 119 -8.83 7.95 -9.35
C PHE A 119 -10.02 7.87 -10.31
N ALA A 120 -11.20 8.19 -9.80
CA ALA A 120 -12.45 8.03 -10.55
C ALA A 120 -12.68 9.11 -11.63
N ASP A 121 -11.89 10.19 -11.62
CA ASP A 121 -11.97 11.30 -12.57
C ASP A 121 -10.59 11.98 -12.73
N ASP A 122 -10.48 12.86 -13.71
CA ASP A 122 -9.30 13.69 -13.97
C ASP A 122 -9.33 14.96 -13.10
N TYR A 123 -9.01 14.78 -11.81
CA TYR A 123 -9.03 15.85 -10.82
C TYR A 123 -7.89 16.86 -10.99
N ASP A 124 -8.08 18.09 -10.52
CA ASP A 124 -6.99 19.05 -10.36
C ASP A 124 -6.00 18.56 -9.30
N ALA A 125 -4.71 18.67 -9.60
CA ALA A 125 -3.63 18.19 -8.75
C ALA A 125 -2.55 19.25 -8.56
N TRP A 126 -2.07 19.35 -7.31
CA TRP A 126 -0.90 20.15 -6.95
C TRP A 126 0.26 19.20 -6.66
N TRP A 127 1.31 19.26 -7.49
CA TRP A 127 2.38 18.27 -7.45
C TRP A 127 3.77 18.85 -7.70
N ILE A 128 4.79 18.07 -7.33
CA ILE A 128 6.20 18.31 -7.64
C ILE A 128 6.79 17.06 -8.30
N ALA A 129 7.81 17.21 -9.14
CA ALA A 129 8.41 16.07 -9.82
C ALA A 129 9.18 15.17 -8.83
N ASN A 130 9.01 13.84 -8.95
CA ASN A 130 9.77 12.90 -8.12
C ASN A 130 11.25 12.81 -8.58
N ALA A 131 12.12 13.57 -7.91
CA ALA A 131 13.56 13.59 -8.15
C ALA A 131 14.35 12.93 -7.00
N VAL A 132 15.28 12.03 -7.35
CA VAL A 132 16.18 11.37 -6.36
C VAL A 132 17.38 12.22 -6.00
N THR A 133 17.75 13.15 -6.88
CA THR A 133 18.81 14.15 -6.70
C THR A 133 18.21 15.54 -6.76
N ASN A 134 19.00 16.56 -6.36
CA ASN A 134 18.57 17.96 -6.35
C ASN A 134 17.85 18.34 -7.67
N PRO A 135 16.65 18.97 -7.63
CA PRO A 135 16.02 19.65 -6.49
C PRO A 135 15.21 18.80 -5.49
N ARG A 136 15.10 17.47 -5.63
CA ARG A 136 14.29 16.58 -4.74
C ARG A 136 12.93 17.16 -4.35
N PHE A 137 12.79 17.74 -3.16
CA PHE A 137 11.53 18.33 -2.66
C PHE A 137 11.52 19.88 -2.68
N GLU A 138 12.62 20.52 -3.08
CA GLU A 138 12.78 21.97 -3.15
C GLU A 138 12.35 22.48 -4.53
N GLN A 139 11.07 22.32 -4.84
CA GLN A 139 10.47 22.67 -6.13
C GLN A 139 9.23 23.54 -5.93
N GLU A 140 8.91 24.35 -6.93
CA GLU A 140 7.59 24.99 -7.02
C GLU A 140 6.54 23.95 -7.40
N TYR A 141 5.33 24.12 -6.88
CA TYR A 141 4.20 23.25 -7.21
C TYR A 141 3.68 23.59 -8.61
N ALA A 142 3.39 22.55 -9.39
CA ALA A 142 2.57 22.65 -10.59
C ALA A 142 1.10 22.39 -10.24
N GLU A 143 0.20 23.08 -10.91
CA GLU A 143 -1.25 22.87 -10.85
C GLU A 143 -1.70 22.42 -12.25
N THR A 144 -2.10 21.16 -12.38
CA THR A 144 -2.54 20.54 -13.63
C THR A 144 -3.62 19.51 -13.35
N PRO A 145 -4.42 19.10 -14.34
CA PRO A 145 -5.19 17.85 -14.25
C PRO A 145 -4.26 16.65 -13.97
N LEU A 146 -4.78 15.61 -13.31
CA LEU A 146 -4.05 14.36 -13.01
C LEU A 146 -3.46 13.73 -14.27
N SER A 147 -4.20 13.76 -15.39
CA SER A 147 -3.79 13.19 -16.67
C SER A 147 -2.58 13.88 -17.29
N GLU A 148 -2.27 15.11 -16.87
CA GLU A 148 -1.12 15.88 -17.34
C GLU A 148 0.14 15.69 -16.48
N ILE A 149 0.04 14.98 -15.35
CA ILE A 149 1.21 14.65 -14.53
C ILE A 149 2.11 13.68 -15.32
N PRO A 150 3.40 14.01 -15.55
CA PRO A 150 4.33 13.11 -16.22
C PRO A 150 4.47 11.80 -15.45
N SER A 151 4.09 10.70 -16.09
CA SER A 151 4.24 9.34 -15.58
C SER A 151 5.30 8.56 -16.37
N GLY A 152 5.84 7.51 -15.75
CA GLY A 152 6.77 6.59 -16.40
C GLY A 152 7.89 6.10 -15.48
N THR A 153 8.67 5.16 -16.01
CA THR A 153 9.82 4.57 -15.31
C THR A 153 11.10 5.28 -15.71
N ARG A 154 11.94 5.61 -14.74
CA ARG A 154 13.29 6.14 -14.99
C ARG A 154 14.34 5.28 -14.29
N SER A 155 15.40 4.92 -15.00
CA SER A 155 16.53 4.24 -14.39
C SER A 155 17.37 5.25 -13.60
N THR A 156 17.47 5.06 -12.29
CA THR A 156 18.38 5.82 -11.43
C THR A 156 19.56 4.94 -11.06
N ARG A 157 20.76 5.34 -11.45
CA ARG A 157 22.00 4.73 -10.95
C ARG A 157 22.55 5.61 -9.81
N PRO A 158 23.18 5.01 -8.78
CA PRO A 158 23.88 5.78 -7.76
C PRO A 158 25.00 6.64 -8.36
#